data_AF-A0A1X0U1U7-F1
#
_entry.id   AF-A0A1X0U1U7-F1
#
_cell.length_a   1.000
_cell.length_b   1.000
_cell.length_c   1.000
_cell.angle_alpha   90.00
_cell.angle_beta   90.00
_cell.angle_gamma   90.00
#
_symmetry.space_group_name_H-M   'P 1'
#
loop_
_entity.id
_entity.type
_entity.pdbx_description
1 polymer ?
#
loop_
_entity_poly.entity_id
_entity_poly.type
_entity_poly.pdbx_seq_one_letter_code
_entity_poly.pdbx_strand_id
1 'polypeptide(L)'
;MNVGYFKRKSYKNADGVDIGYIGGVIVIPFLRPIEVVMLNTSTENQDFLGFHLALQKTKGYEGGRQIIGALWNRQSKDGTKSYLSGFIETPAVPGYKVYIALFNAGENAKDGVLYDVVWNAPRRSVQQYIPLSEETNTGFCADDQEIPF
;
A
#
# COMPACT_ATOMS: atom_id res chain seq x y z
N MET A 1 11.79 2.58 0.97
CA MET A 1 12.39 1.58 1.89
C MET A 1 11.55 0.30 1.86
N ASN A 2 12.15 -0.89 1.78
CA ASN A 2 11.40 -2.14 1.94
C ASN A 2 10.97 -2.26 3.41
N VAL A 3 9.67 -2.42 3.64
CA VAL A 3 9.04 -2.49 4.96
C VAL A 3 8.28 -3.79 5.18
N GLY A 4 8.39 -4.77 4.30
CA GLY A 4 7.63 -6.00 4.45
C GLY A 4 7.48 -6.80 3.18
N TYR A 5 6.67 -7.85 3.27
CA TYR A 5 6.47 -8.79 2.18
C TYR A 5 5.08 -9.43 2.24
N PHE A 6 4.60 -9.90 1.09
CA PHE A 6 3.41 -10.74 0.97
C PHE A 6 3.78 -12.09 0.37
N LYS A 7 3.16 -13.15 0.88
CA LYS A 7 3.32 -14.52 0.40
C LYS A 7 1.98 -15.24 0.35
N ARG A 8 1.94 -16.35 -0.39
CA ARG A 8 0.78 -17.25 -0.34
C ARG A 8 0.80 -18.01 1.00
N LYS A 9 -0.28 -17.91 1.75
CA LYS A 9 -0.54 -18.69 2.97
C LYS A 9 -1.80 -19.53 2.76
N SER A 10 -1.97 -20.60 3.53
CA SER A 10 -3.21 -21.35 3.61
C SER A 10 -3.59 -21.55 5.07
N TYR A 11 -4.89 -21.71 5.33
CA TYR A 11 -5.37 -22.17 6.63
C TYR A 11 -6.48 -23.20 6.44
N LYS A 12 -6.60 -24.12 7.39
CA LYS A 12 -7.71 -25.06 7.46
C LYS A 12 -8.89 -24.39 8.13
N ASN A 13 -10.02 -24.36 7.44
CA ASN A 13 -11.28 -23.93 8.02
C ASN A 13 -11.82 -25.00 8.99
N ALA A 14 -12.89 -24.67 9.73
CA ALA A 14 -13.59 -25.61 10.63
C ALA A 14 -13.99 -26.92 9.93
N ASP A 15 -14.28 -26.86 8.62
CA ASP A 15 -14.65 -28.00 7.77
C ASP A 15 -13.45 -28.80 7.24
N GLY A 16 -12.22 -28.48 7.67
CA GLY A 16 -10.99 -29.15 7.23
C GLY A 16 -10.52 -28.78 5.82
N VAL A 17 -11.23 -27.87 5.13
CA VAL A 17 -10.87 -27.36 3.80
C VAL A 17 -9.71 -26.37 3.90
N ASP A 18 -8.67 -26.58 3.10
CA ASP A 18 -7.53 -25.66 2.96
C ASP A 18 -7.92 -24.46 2.11
N ILE A 19 -8.07 -23.29 2.74
CA ILE A 19 -8.33 -22.02 2.06
C ILE A 19 -7.02 -21.26 1.91
N GLY A 20 -6.59 -21.08 0.66
CA GLY A 20 -5.44 -20.25 0.31
C GLY A 20 -5.79 -18.75 0.32
N TYR A 21 -4.89 -17.93 0.84
CA TYR A 21 -4.98 -16.47 0.78
C TYR A 21 -3.59 -15.85 0.57
N ILE A 22 -3.55 -14.62 0.08
CA ILE A 22 -2.32 -13.85 -0.01
C ILE A 22 -2.25 -12.96 1.23
N GLY A 23 -1.17 -13.08 2.00
CA GLY A 23 -1.02 -12.35 3.25
C GLY A 23 0.45 -12.08 3.57
N GLY A 24 0.68 -11.07 4.39
CA GLY A 24 1.99 -10.50 4.59
C GLY A 24 2.17 -9.88 5.95
N VAL A 25 3.38 -9.37 6.15
CA VAL A 25 3.73 -8.55 7.32
C VAL A 25 4.21 -7.21 6.79
N ILE A 26 3.70 -6.13 7.35
CA ILE A 26 4.17 -4.77 7.09
C ILE A 26 4.76 -4.23 8.40
N VAL A 27 5.98 -3.71 8.33
CA VAL A 27 6.78 -3.18 9.42
C VAL A 27 7.08 -1.71 9.13
N ILE A 28 6.14 -0.84 9.48
CA ILE A 28 6.36 0.60 9.43
C ILE A 28 7.22 0.97 10.64
N PRO A 29 8.28 1.80 10.49
CA PRO A 29 9.05 2.28 11.62
C PRO A 29 8.15 2.90 12.69
N PHE A 30 8.53 2.70 13.96
CA PHE A 30 7.82 3.19 15.15
C PHE A 30 6.43 2.56 15.40
N LEU A 31 5.95 1.66 14.53
CA LEU A 31 4.75 0.86 14.75
C LEU A 31 5.12 -0.61 14.97
N ARG A 32 4.22 -1.34 15.64
CA ARG A 32 4.35 -2.80 15.70
C ARG A 32 4.12 -3.39 14.30
N PRO A 33 4.83 -4.49 13.95
CA PRO A 33 4.52 -5.25 12.74
C PRO A 33 3.04 -5.59 12.69
N ILE A 34 2.41 -5.29 11.56
CA ILE A 34 1.01 -5.62 11.30
C ILE A 34 0.95 -6.78 10.33
N GLU A 35 0.20 -7.82 10.71
CA GLU A 35 -0.13 -8.91 9.81
C GLU A 35 -1.37 -8.53 9.02
N VAL A 36 -1.28 -8.67 7.70
CA VAL A 36 -2.31 -8.22 6.78
C VAL A 36 -2.66 -9.30 5.77
N VAL A 37 -3.92 -9.32 5.38
CA VAL A 37 -4.47 -10.20 4.35
C VAL A 37 -4.95 -9.36 3.19
N MET A 38 -4.58 -9.76 1.99
CA MET A 38 -5.06 -9.19 0.75
C MET A 38 -6.36 -9.89 0.33
N LEU A 39 -7.41 -9.11 0.17
CA LEU A 39 -8.74 -9.57 -0.21
C LEU A 39 -9.02 -9.08 -1.62
N ASN A 40 -9.35 -10.01 -2.52
CA ASN A 40 -9.76 -9.65 -3.87
C ASN A 40 -11.17 -9.06 -3.84
N THR A 41 -11.35 -7.90 -4.46
CA THR A 41 -12.66 -7.28 -4.65
C THR A 41 -13.25 -7.77 -5.96
N SER A 42 -13.91 -8.93 -5.93
CA SER A 42 -14.63 -9.48 -7.06
C SER A 42 -15.98 -8.79 -7.25
N THR A 43 -15.98 -7.51 -7.59
CA THR A 43 -17.16 -6.81 -8.08
C THR A 43 -16.89 -6.35 -9.50
N GLU A 44 -17.66 -6.88 -10.45
CA GLU A 44 -17.53 -6.80 -11.91
C GLU A 44 -17.53 -5.37 -12.52
N ASN A 45 -17.39 -4.29 -11.74
CA ASN A 45 -17.55 -2.91 -12.20
C ASN A 45 -16.62 -1.88 -11.50
N GLN A 46 -15.37 -2.20 -11.20
CA GLN A 46 -14.39 -1.18 -10.77
C GLN A 46 -13.02 -1.41 -11.41
N ASP A 47 -12.81 -0.78 -12.56
CA ASP A 47 -11.60 -0.85 -13.39
C ASP A 47 -10.27 -0.44 -12.71
N PHE A 48 -10.30 -0.11 -11.41
CA PHE A 48 -9.12 0.41 -10.72
C PHE A 48 -8.89 -0.17 -9.32
N LEU A 49 -9.93 -0.64 -8.61
CA LEU A 49 -9.78 -1.11 -7.23
C LEU A 49 -9.41 -2.60 -7.22
N GLY A 50 -8.11 -2.88 -7.01
CA GLY A 50 -7.57 -4.22 -7.15
C GLY A 50 -7.78 -5.09 -5.91
N PHE A 51 -7.47 -4.56 -4.72
CA PHE A 51 -7.50 -5.36 -3.49
C PHE A 51 -7.78 -4.52 -2.24
N HIS A 52 -8.51 -5.11 -1.28
CA HIS A 52 -8.59 -4.58 0.08
C HIS A 52 -7.53 -5.22 0.98
N LEU A 53 -6.99 -4.43 1.91
CA LEU A 53 -6.10 -4.90 2.95
C LEU A 53 -6.88 -4.98 4.27
N ALA A 54 -6.89 -6.15 4.88
CA ALA A 54 -7.51 -6.38 6.17
C ALA A 54 -6.47 -6.87 7.18
N LEU A 55 -6.65 -6.52 8.45
CA LEU A 55 -5.81 -7.06 9.52
C LEU A 55 -6.08 -8.56 9.70
N GLN A 56 -4.99 -9.32 9.78
CA GLN A 56 -5.06 -10.70 10.20
C GLN A 56 -5.32 -10.74 11.72
N LYS A 57 -6.47 -11.31 12.10
CA LYS A 57 -6.83 -11.49 13.51
C LYS A 57 -6.54 -12.94 13.92
N THR A 58 -6.22 -13.15 15.20
CA THR A 58 -6.01 -14.47 15.77
C THR A 58 -7.33 -15.26 15.82
N LYS A 59 -7.23 -16.59 15.78
CA LYS A 59 -8.39 -17.47 15.92
C LYS A 59 -9.06 -17.22 17.28
N GLY A 60 -10.37 -16.98 17.29
CA GLY A 60 -11.15 -16.68 18.49
C GLY A 60 -11.32 -15.18 18.81
N TYR A 61 -10.85 -14.27 17.94
CA TYR A 61 -11.17 -12.85 18.08
C TYR A 61 -12.66 -12.59 17.80
N GLU A 62 -13.39 -12.03 18.76
CA GLU A 62 -14.84 -11.79 18.67
C GLU A 62 -15.21 -10.63 17.73
N GLY A 63 -14.25 -9.76 17.39
CA GLY A 63 -14.50 -8.61 16.53
C GLY A 63 -14.51 -8.96 15.04
N GLY A 64 -15.26 -8.17 14.27
CA GLY A 64 -15.33 -8.30 12.82
C GLY A 64 -13.97 -8.08 12.13
N ARG A 65 -13.92 -8.50 10.86
CA ARG A 65 -12.78 -8.25 9.98
C ARG A 65 -12.58 -6.73 9.82
N GLN A 66 -11.37 -6.26 10.12
CA GLN A 66 -11.04 -4.84 10.06
C GLN A 66 -10.28 -4.55 8.76
N ILE A 67 -10.94 -3.88 7.82
CA ILE A 67 -10.30 -3.34 6.61
C ILE A 67 -9.50 -2.11 7.03
N ILE A 68 -8.23 -2.12 6.69
CA ILE A 68 -7.28 -1.04 7.02
C ILE A 68 -6.78 -0.33 5.78
N GLY A 69 -7.15 -0.74 4.57
CA GLY A 69 -6.63 -0.10 3.38
C GLY A 69 -7.12 -0.71 2.09
N ALA A 70 -6.68 -0.11 1.00
CA ALA A 70 -6.97 -0.54 -0.36
C ALA A 70 -5.72 -0.37 -1.22
N LEU A 71 -5.62 -1.22 -2.24
CA LEU A 71 -4.57 -1.23 -3.25
C LEU A 71 -5.20 -1.19 -4.64
N TRP A 72 -4.60 -0.40 -5.50
CA TRP A 72 -4.96 -0.20 -6.90
C TRP A 72 -3.82 -0.69 -7.78
N ASN A 73 -4.18 -1.29 -8.91
CA ASN A 73 -3.20 -1.60 -9.96
C ASN A 73 -2.67 -0.28 -10.55
N ARG A 74 -1.35 -0.16 -10.62
CA ARG A 74 -0.65 0.95 -11.27
C ARG A 74 0.36 0.40 -12.25
N GLN A 75 0.70 1.24 -13.22
CA GLN A 75 1.76 0.98 -14.17
C GLN A 75 2.80 2.09 -14.03
N SER A 76 4.08 1.74 -14.22
CA SER A 76 5.15 2.73 -14.30
C SER A 76 4.89 3.71 -15.45
N LYS A 77 5.45 4.92 -15.37
CA LYS A 77 5.40 5.90 -16.46
C LYS A 77 5.92 5.34 -17.79
N ASP A 78 6.90 4.43 -17.70
CA ASP A 78 7.52 3.78 -18.85
C ASP A 78 6.74 2.55 -19.36
N GLY A 79 5.60 2.22 -18.75
CA GLY A 79 4.75 1.08 -19.15
C GLY A 79 5.31 -0.31 -18.82
N THR A 80 6.59 -0.42 -18.49
CA THR A 80 7.32 -1.69 -18.38
C THR A 80 7.03 -2.49 -17.11
N LYS A 81 6.66 -1.83 -16.01
CA LYS A 81 6.43 -2.49 -14.71
C LYS A 81 5.05 -2.18 -14.17
N SER A 82 4.27 -3.22 -13.90
CA SER A 82 3.05 -3.13 -13.09
C SER A 82 3.39 -3.28 -11.61
N TYR A 83 2.68 -2.52 -10.78
CA TYR A 83 2.81 -2.57 -9.33
C TYR A 83 1.47 -2.24 -8.68
N LEU A 84 1.26 -2.70 -7.46
CA LEU A 84 0.10 -2.30 -6.67
C LEU A 84 0.50 -1.12 -5.81
N SER A 85 -0.37 -0.12 -5.67
CA SER A 85 -0.13 1.00 -4.77
C SER A 85 -1.40 1.37 -4.04
N GLY A 86 -1.27 1.92 -2.85
CA GLY A 86 -2.42 2.43 -2.13
C GLY A 86 -2.04 2.95 -0.77
N PHE A 87 -2.96 2.84 0.17
CA PHE A 87 -2.74 3.29 1.53
C PHE A 87 -3.22 2.27 2.54
N ILE A 88 -2.61 2.32 3.71
CA ILE A 88 -3.11 1.70 4.92
C ILE A 88 -3.34 2.78 5.97
N GLU A 89 -4.48 2.72 6.62
CA GLU A 89 -4.79 3.47 7.81
C GLU A 89 -4.42 2.61 9.01
N THR A 90 -3.45 3.10 9.79
CA THR A 90 -2.97 2.36 10.95
C THR A 90 -3.99 2.46 12.08
N PRO A 91 -4.39 1.34 12.71
CA PRO A 91 -5.26 1.41 13.88
C PRO A 91 -4.57 2.05 15.09
N ALA A 92 -3.23 2.18 15.07
CA ALA A 92 -2.47 2.77 16.17
C ALA A 92 -2.61 4.30 16.23
N VAL A 93 -2.87 4.95 15.08
CA VAL A 93 -2.98 6.41 14.98
C VAL A 93 -4.15 6.74 14.05
N PRO A 94 -5.33 7.12 14.61
CA PRO A 94 -6.50 7.47 13.82
C PRO A 94 -6.20 8.56 12.79
N GLY A 95 -6.68 8.40 11.56
CA GLY A 95 -6.51 9.37 10.47
C GLY A 95 -5.11 9.37 9.83
N TYR A 96 -4.15 8.58 10.32
CA TYR A 96 -2.83 8.49 9.72
C TYR A 96 -2.80 7.47 8.58
N LYS A 97 -2.66 7.98 7.35
CA LYS A 97 -2.54 7.17 6.13
C LYS A 97 -1.09 6.97 5.74
N VAL A 98 -0.69 5.71 5.62
CA VAL A 98 0.64 5.29 5.18
C VAL A 98 0.50 4.79 3.76
N TYR A 99 1.21 5.43 2.83
CA TYR A 99 1.17 5.05 1.42
C TYR A 99 2.19 3.97 1.12
N ILE A 100 1.73 2.84 0.61
CA ILE A 100 2.59 1.69 0.30
C ILE A 100 2.47 1.32 -1.17
N ALA A 101 3.54 0.75 -1.70
CA ALA A 101 3.58 0.13 -3.01
C ALA A 101 4.08 -1.31 -2.89
N LEU A 102 3.46 -2.23 -3.60
CA LEU A 102 3.85 -3.63 -3.69
C LEU A 102 4.38 -3.89 -5.10
N PHE A 103 5.60 -4.42 -5.15
CA PHE A 103 6.25 -4.83 -6.39
C PHE A 103 6.38 -6.34 -6.39
N ASN A 104 6.30 -6.97 -7.57
CA ASN A 104 6.62 -8.39 -7.69
C ASN A 104 8.04 -8.62 -7.14
N ALA A 105 8.16 -9.61 -6.27
CA ALA A 105 9.43 -9.94 -5.67
C ALA A 105 10.41 -10.35 -6.78
N GLY A 106 11.61 -9.79 -6.78
CA GLY A 106 12.62 -10.08 -7.80
C GLY A 106 13.14 -11.53 -7.69
N GLU A 107 13.97 -11.95 -8.65
CA GLU A 107 14.53 -13.32 -8.70
C GLU A 107 15.30 -13.72 -7.42
N ASN A 108 15.75 -12.76 -6.62
CA ASN A 108 16.47 -12.98 -5.36
C ASN A 108 15.56 -13.08 -4.12
N ALA A 109 14.24 -13.13 -4.29
CA ALA A 109 13.31 -13.23 -3.17
C ALA A 109 13.36 -14.61 -2.49
N LYS A 110 13.09 -14.65 -1.19
CA LYS A 110 12.96 -15.92 -0.46
C LYS A 110 11.79 -16.73 -1.03
N ASP A 111 11.93 -18.06 -1.02
CA ASP A 111 10.93 -18.98 -1.56
C ASP A 111 9.50 -18.66 -1.09
N GLY A 112 8.61 -18.45 -2.06
CA GLY A 112 7.19 -18.20 -1.86
C GLY A 112 6.80 -16.75 -1.56
N VAL A 113 7.74 -15.81 -1.51
CA VAL A 113 7.43 -14.37 -1.46
C VAL A 113 6.97 -13.91 -2.83
N LEU A 114 5.78 -13.30 -2.89
CA LEU A 114 5.16 -12.81 -4.12
C LEU A 114 5.40 -11.33 -4.33
N TYR A 115 5.32 -10.55 -3.24
CA TYR A 115 5.47 -9.10 -3.32
C TYR A 115 6.37 -8.56 -2.22
N ASP A 116 7.20 -7.59 -2.59
CA ASP A 116 7.93 -6.73 -1.67
C ASP A 116 7.13 -5.46 -1.41
N VAL A 117 7.01 -5.10 -0.13
CA VAL A 117 6.29 -3.89 0.29
C VAL A 117 7.29 -2.76 0.44
N VAL A 118 7.10 -1.70 -0.33
CA VAL A 118 7.90 -0.49 -0.26
C VAL A 118 7.06 0.63 0.33
N TRP A 119 7.59 1.26 1.37
CA TRP A 119 7.06 2.50 1.92
C TRP A 119 8.05 3.63 1.62
N ASN A 120 7.50 4.76 1.19
CA ASN A 120 8.21 6.02 1.15
C ASN A 120 7.57 6.94 2.19
N ALA A 121 8.39 7.45 3.12
CA ALA A 121 7.93 8.45 4.06
C ALA A 121 7.33 9.62 3.27
N PRO A 122 6.19 10.18 3.71
CA PRO A 122 5.63 11.37 3.09
C PRO A 122 6.74 12.43 3.06
N ARG A 123 7.15 12.85 1.86
CA ARG A 123 8.00 14.02 1.74
C ARG A 123 7.16 15.16 2.31
N ARG A 124 7.69 15.87 3.31
CA ARG A 124 7.09 17.14 3.71
C ARG A 124 6.98 17.93 2.42
N SER A 125 5.76 18.22 1.96
CA SER A 125 5.62 19.30 1.01
C SER A 125 6.34 20.46 1.68
N VAL A 126 7.31 21.05 0.99
CA VAL A 126 7.69 22.40 1.34
C VAL A 126 6.40 23.17 1.10
N GLN A 127 5.61 23.38 2.15
CA GLN A 127 4.65 24.45 2.17
C GLN A 127 5.51 25.69 1.96
N GLN A 128 5.64 26.11 0.71
CA GLN A 128 5.95 27.48 0.39
C GLN A 128 4.83 28.27 1.05
N TYR A 129 5.10 28.72 2.27
CA TYR A 129 4.35 29.78 2.89
C TYR A 129 4.69 31.01 2.06
N ILE A 130 4.00 31.17 0.93
CA ILE A 130 3.99 32.43 0.20
C ILE A 130 3.09 33.31 1.05
N PRO A 131 3.61 34.35 1.75
CA PRO A 131 2.73 35.37 2.25
C PRO A 131 2.02 35.95 1.03
N LEU A 132 0.69 35.93 1.06
CA LEU A 132 -0.15 36.55 0.05
C LEU A 132 0.10 38.06 0.11
N SER A 133 1.08 38.56 -0.64
CA SER A 133 1.10 39.97 -1.02
C SER A 133 0.20 40.08 -2.23
N GLU A 134 -0.91 40.79 -2.04
CA GLU A 134 -1.77 41.25 -3.10
C GLU A 134 -0.96 41.95 -4.20
N GLU A 135 -1.54 41.92 -5.40
CA GLU A 135 -1.16 42.67 -6.61
C GLU A 135 -0.31 41.94 -7.68
N THR A 136 -1.07 41.42 -8.65
CA THR A 136 -0.91 41.74 -10.09
C THR A 136 -0.07 40.81 -10.97
N ASN A 137 -0.67 40.52 -12.12
CA ASN A 137 -0.14 39.97 -13.38
C ASN A 137 -0.18 38.45 -13.63
N THR A 138 -1.22 38.08 -14.37
CA THR A 138 -1.28 37.10 -15.45
C THR A 138 0.06 36.81 -16.15
N GLY A 139 0.43 35.53 -16.21
CA GLY A 139 1.48 35.04 -17.12
C GLY A 139 1.96 33.64 -16.74
N PHE A 140 1.65 32.67 -17.58
CA PHE A 140 2.17 31.29 -17.61
C PHE A 140 3.54 31.09 -16.94
N CYS A 141 3.65 30.13 -16.03
CA CYS A 141 4.93 29.52 -15.66
C CYS A 141 5.04 28.16 -16.35
N ALA A 142 5.95 28.09 -17.33
CA ALA A 142 6.39 26.88 -17.98
C ALA A 142 7.10 25.95 -16.99
N ASP A 143 6.87 24.66 -17.17
CA ASP A 143 7.54 23.55 -16.48
C ASP A 143 8.95 23.40 -17.07
N ASP A 144 9.93 24.13 -16.54
CA ASP A 144 11.34 23.96 -16.89
C ASP A 144 12.10 23.30 -15.73
N GLN A 145 12.28 21.99 -15.91
CA GLN A 145 13.44 21.16 -15.56
C GLN A 145 14.51 21.71 -14.61
N GLU A 146 14.82 20.93 -13.56
CA GLU A 146 16.14 20.27 -13.40
C GLU A 146 16.11 19.30 -12.19
N ILE A 147 16.45 18.02 -12.43
CA ILE A 147 16.81 17.06 -11.37
C ILE A 147 18.27 16.66 -11.63
N PRO A 148 19.23 17.00 -10.75
CA PRO A 148 20.57 16.46 -10.84
C PRO A 148 20.64 15.07 -10.17
N PHE A 149 21.02 14.10 -11.00
CA PHE A 149 21.63 12.77 -10.78
C PHE A 149 21.23 11.95 -9.53
#